data_AF-A0AAX1N5W5-F1
#
_entry.id   AF-A0AAX1N5W5-F1
#
_cell.length_a   1.000
_cell.length_b   1.000
_cell.length_c   1.000
_cell.angle_alpha   90.00
_cell.angle_beta   90.00
_cell.angle_gamma   90.00
#
_symmetry.space_group_name_H-M   'P 1'
#
loop_
_entity.id
_entity.type
_entity.pdbx_description
1 polymer ?
#
loop_
_entity_poly.entity_id
_entity_poly.type
_entity_poly.pdbx_seq_one_letter_code
_entity_poly.pdbx_strand_id
1 'polypeptide(L)'
;MKKYLVVLFAVMFSLTAFAQEKKGGKQAAKATKYAELAQTEFNLSDEAKNKVFELKLAHQKEASKLAKQKKSGELAVEDFKEKQKALNKSYAPKFAEAMGVSKKEYGAFNKKVKDEMKKK
;
A
#
# COMPACT_ATOMS: atom_id res chain seq x y z
N MET A 1 -4.69 39.78 2.47
CA MET A 1 -4.75 38.45 3.12
C MET A 1 -6.16 37.84 3.09
N LYS A 2 -6.75 37.60 1.91
CA LYS A 2 -8.07 36.93 1.78
C LYS A 2 -8.16 35.89 0.66
N LYS A 3 -7.07 35.68 -0.11
CA LYS A 3 -7.07 34.81 -1.30
C LYS A 3 -6.47 33.41 -1.07
N TYR A 4 -5.85 33.15 0.08
CA TYR A 4 -5.22 31.85 0.39
C TYR A 4 -6.15 30.87 1.12
N LEU A 5 -7.32 31.32 1.59
CA LEU A 5 -8.26 30.48 2.34
C LEU A 5 -9.07 29.51 1.45
N VAL A 6 -9.19 29.82 0.15
CA VAL A 6 -9.94 29.00 -0.80
C VAL A 6 -9.14 27.76 -1.25
N VAL A 7 -7.82 27.86 -1.31
CA VAL A 7 -6.94 26.75 -1.74
C VAL A 7 -6.89 25.65 -0.68
N LEU A 8 -7.00 26.00 0.61
CA LEU A 8 -6.98 25.01 1.70
C LEU A 8 -8.25 24.12 1.70
N PHE A 9 -9.40 24.66 1.27
CA PHE A 9 -10.66 23.92 1.17
C PHE A 9 -10.75 23.02 -0.07
N ALA A 10 -10.10 23.40 -1.17
CA ALA A 10 -10.06 22.58 -2.39
C ALA A 10 -9.30 21.25 -2.18
N VAL A 11 -8.27 21.25 -1.32
CA VAL A 11 -7.54 20.03 -0.94
C VAL A 11 -8.36 19.13 0.01
N MET A 12 -9.26 19.72 0.82
CA MET A 12 -10.13 18.93 1.71
C MET A 12 -11.27 18.22 0.98
N PHE A 13 -11.75 18.75 -0.16
CA PHE A 13 -12.85 18.13 -0.92
C PHE A 13 -12.41 16.99 -1.84
N SER A 14 -11.14 16.88 -2.23
CA SER A 14 -10.64 15.71 -2.97
C SER A 14 -10.51 14.46 -2.08
N LEU A 15 -10.46 14.64 -0.76
CA LEU A 15 -10.41 13.53 0.20
C LEU A 15 -11.74 12.79 0.37
N THR A 16 -12.88 13.40 0.01
CA THR A 16 -14.20 12.76 0.17
C THR A 16 -14.65 11.98 -1.07
N ALA A 17 -14.08 12.25 -2.25
CA ALA A 17 -14.43 11.55 -3.49
C ALA A 17 -14.00 10.06 -3.51
N PHE A 18 -13.01 9.67 -2.71
CA PHE A 18 -12.55 8.27 -2.61
C PHE A 18 -13.22 7.47 -1.48
N ALA A 19 -14.16 8.07 -0.73
CA ALA A 19 -14.94 7.38 0.29
C ALA A 19 -16.15 6.62 -0.28
N GLN A 20 -16.47 6.78 -1.57
CA GLN A 20 -17.65 6.18 -2.19
C GLN A 20 -17.50 4.71 -2.60
N GLU A 21 -16.29 4.14 -2.64
CA GLU A 21 -16.10 2.70 -2.82
C GLU A 21 -16.07 1.95 -1.48
N LYS A 22 -17.13 2.14 -0.68
CA LYS A 22 -17.35 1.49 0.61
C LYS A 22 -17.74 0.00 0.45
N LYS A 23 -17.01 -0.74 -0.39
CA LYS A 23 -16.97 -2.22 -0.47
C LYS A 23 -15.54 -2.77 -0.30
N GLY A 24 -14.61 -1.98 0.22
CA GLY A 24 -13.25 -2.43 0.51
C GLY A 24 -13.15 -3.19 1.84
N GLY A 25 -12.99 -4.52 1.82
CA GLY A 25 -12.72 -5.31 3.03
C GLY A 25 -11.42 -4.90 3.77
N LYS A 26 -11.06 -5.59 4.86
CA LYS A 26 -9.85 -5.29 5.69
C LYS A 26 -8.55 -5.09 4.89
N GLN A 27 -8.45 -5.66 3.70
CA GLN A 27 -7.29 -5.51 2.81
C GLN A 27 -7.23 -4.14 2.12
N ALA A 28 -8.37 -3.59 1.70
CA ALA A 28 -8.47 -2.28 1.10
C ALA A 28 -8.09 -1.20 2.12
N ALA A 29 -8.61 -1.28 3.34
CA ALA A 29 -8.23 -0.35 4.42
C ALA A 29 -6.71 -0.33 4.69
N LYS A 30 -6.05 -1.50 4.69
CA LYS A 30 -4.59 -1.59 4.82
C LYS A 30 -3.85 -1.02 3.60
N ALA A 31 -4.40 -1.20 2.40
CA ALA A 31 -3.84 -0.64 1.18
C ALA A 31 -3.95 0.89 1.15
N THR A 32 -5.10 1.43 1.56
CA THR A 32 -5.34 2.87 1.69
C THR A 32 -4.35 3.49 2.66
N LYS A 33 -4.24 2.95 3.89
CA LYS A 33 -3.29 3.45 4.89
C LYS A 33 -1.84 3.40 4.40
N TYR A 34 -1.46 2.33 3.69
CA TYR A 34 -0.12 2.20 3.12
C TYR A 34 0.16 3.28 2.06
N ALA A 35 -0.81 3.55 1.18
CA ALA A 35 -0.69 4.57 0.15
C ALA A 35 -0.68 5.99 0.73
N GLU A 36 -1.47 6.26 1.78
CA GLU A 36 -1.45 7.54 2.51
C GLU A 36 -0.11 7.81 3.19
N LEU A 37 0.51 6.78 3.79
CA LEU A 37 1.84 6.90 4.37
C LEU A 37 2.89 7.14 3.29
N ALA A 38 2.77 6.48 2.14
CA ALA A 38 3.68 6.70 1.01
C ALA A 38 3.53 8.13 0.44
N GLN A 39 2.30 8.61 0.31
CA GLN A 39 2.01 9.98 -0.11
C GLN A 39 2.61 10.99 0.86
N THR A 40 2.47 10.78 2.16
CA THR A 40 3.02 11.68 3.18
C THR A 40 4.55 11.68 3.20
N GLU A 41 5.19 10.51 3.13
CA GLU A 41 6.65 10.39 3.23
C GLU A 41 7.37 10.92 1.98
N PHE A 42 6.81 10.66 0.79
CA PHE A 42 7.47 10.96 -0.49
C PHE A 42 6.79 12.07 -1.29
N ASN A 43 5.78 12.73 -0.72
CA ASN A 43 5.00 13.78 -1.37
C ASN A 43 4.44 13.35 -2.75
N LEU A 44 3.85 12.16 -2.80
CA LEU A 44 3.36 11.57 -4.04
C LEU A 44 2.14 12.33 -4.59
N SER A 45 2.03 12.39 -5.93
CA SER A 45 0.78 12.81 -6.57
C SER A 45 -0.34 11.82 -6.27
N ASP A 46 -1.60 12.26 -6.44
CA ASP A 46 -2.76 11.38 -6.25
C ASP A 46 -2.74 10.19 -7.22
N GLU A 47 -2.21 10.36 -8.42
CA GLU A 47 -2.02 9.27 -9.37
C GLU A 47 -1.01 8.24 -8.86
N ALA A 48 0.14 8.69 -8.35
CA ALA A 48 1.16 7.81 -7.77
C ALA A 48 0.64 7.12 -6.50
N LYS A 49 -0.10 7.82 -5.65
CA LYS A 49 -0.82 7.26 -4.50
C LYS A 49 -1.79 6.16 -4.92
N ASN A 50 -2.60 6.39 -5.95
CA ASN A 50 -3.56 5.41 -6.44
C ASN A 50 -2.86 4.16 -7.00
N LYS A 51 -1.77 4.34 -7.75
CA LYS A 51 -0.91 3.22 -8.20
C LYS A 51 -0.36 2.41 -7.02
N VAL A 52 0.14 3.09 -5.98
CA VAL A 52 0.62 2.42 -4.74
C VAL A 52 -0.50 1.67 -4.04
N PHE A 53 -1.71 2.23 -3.98
CA PHE A 53 -2.90 1.59 -3.42
C PHE A 53 -3.24 0.29 -4.17
N GLU A 54 -3.35 0.35 -5.50
CA GLU A 54 -3.69 -0.80 -6.34
C GLU A 54 -2.65 -1.91 -6.21
N LEU A 55 -1.36 -1.56 -6.28
CA LEU A 55 -0.25 -2.50 -6.07
C LEU A 55 -0.32 -3.15 -4.69
N LYS A 56 -0.65 -2.36 -3.65
CA LYS A 56 -0.75 -2.87 -2.29
C LYS A 56 -1.97 -3.78 -2.10
N LEU A 57 -3.08 -3.47 -2.75
CA LEU A 57 -4.27 -4.30 -2.72
C LEU A 57 -4.02 -5.63 -3.44
N ALA A 58 -3.41 -5.60 -4.62
CA ALA A 58 -3.05 -6.80 -5.38
C ALA A 58 -2.08 -7.70 -4.59
N HIS A 59 -1.02 -7.11 -4.03
CA HIS A 59 -0.05 -7.81 -3.17
C HIS A 59 -0.74 -8.52 -1.99
N GLN A 60 -1.69 -7.84 -1.33
CA GLN A 60 -2.41 -8.42 -0.19
C GLN A 60 -3.37 -9.55 -0.62
N LYS A 61 -4.02 -9.44 -1.77
CA LYS A 61 -4.88 -10.51 -2.32
C LYS A 61 -4.06 -11.76 -2.61
N GLU A 62 -2.91 -11.62 -3.27
CA GLU A 62 -2.01 -12.74 -3.57
C GLU A 62 -1.41 -13.36 -2.31
N ALA A 63 -0.92 -12.55 -1.37
CA ALA A 63 -0.40 -13.04 -0.10
C ALA A 63 -1.47 -13.79 0.72
N SER A 64 -2.71 -13.31 0.69
CA SER A 64 -3.84 -13.98 1.34
C SER A 64 -4.19 -15.31 0.67
N LYS A 65 -4.09 -15.41 -0.66
CA LYS A 65 -4.27 -16.67 -1.38
C LYS A 65 -3.21 -17.69 -0.97
N LEU A 66 -1.93 -17.30 -0.93
CA LEU A 66 -0.85 -18.17 -0.44
C LEU A 66 -1.07 -18.62 1.01
N ALA A 67 -1.52 -17.70 1.88
CA ALA A 67 -1.80 -18.03 3.28
C ALA A 67 -2.97 -19.02 3.43
N LYS A 68 -4.00 -18.89 2.56
CA LYS A 68 -5.12 -19.85 2.51
C LYS A 68 -4.64 -21.23 2.04
N GLN A 69 -3.82 -21.30 0.99
CA GLN A 69 -3.26 -22.56 0.49
C GLN A 69 -2.37 -23.26 1.53
N LYS A 70 -1.58 -22.48 2.28
CA LYS A 70 -0.83 -23.01 3.43
C LYS A 70 -1.77 -23.57 4.50
N LYS A 71 -2.85 -22.85 4.82
CA LYS A 71 -3.81 -23.26 5.85
C LYS A 71 -4.61 -24.50 5.44
N SER A 72 -4.92 -24.67 4.16
CA SER A 72 -5.62 -25.85 3.63
C SER A 72 -4.71 -27.07 3.46
N GLY A 73 -3.39 -26.93 3.63
CA GLY A 73 -2.43 -28.02 3.38
C GLY A 73 -2.08 -28.23 1.91
N GLU A 74 -2.62 -27.42 0.99
CA GLU A 74 -2.28 -27.43 -0.44
C GLU A 74 -0.84 -26.93 -0.70
N LEU A 75 -0.28 -26.19 0.26
CA LEU A 75 1.07 -25.64 0.18
C LEU A 75 1.86 -25.97 1.45
N ALA A 76 3.01 -26.63 1.29
CA ALA A 76 3.92 -26.90 2.39
C ALA A 76 4.44 -25.59 3.00
N VAL A 77 4.85 -25.63 4.27
CA VAL A 77 5.31 -24.43 5.00
C VAL A 77 6.55 -23.81 4.36
N GLU A 78 7.49 -24.64 3.87
CA GLU A 78 8.70 -24.17 3.21
C GLU A 78 8.38 -23.54 1.84
N ASP A 79 7.54 -24.20 1.04
CA ASP A 79 7.06 -23.64 -0.24
C ASP A 79 6.30 -22.33 -0.06
N PHE A 80 5.55 -22.19 1.04
CA PHE A 80 4.89 -20.93 1.38
C PHE A 80 5.90 -19.81 1.60
N LYS A 81 6.98 -20.05 2.35
CA LYS A 81 8.02 -19.03 2.60
C LYS A 81 8.69 -18.62 1.30
N GLU A 82 9.01 -19.58 0.43
CA GLU A 82 9.63 -19.32 -0.86
C GLU A 82 8.71 -18.52 -1.78
N LYS A 83 7.46 -18.95 -1.95
CA LYS A 83 6.46 -18.21 -2.75
C LYS A 83 6.18 -16.83 -2.20
N GLN A 84 6.11 -16.67 -0.87
CA GLN A 84 5.93 -15.37 -0.24
C GLN A 84 7.14 -14.45 -0.46
N LYS A 85 8.37 -14.99 -0.42
CA LYS A 85 9.61 -14.25 -0.70
C LYS A 85 9.67 -13.84 -2.18
N ALA A 86 9.33 -14.74 -3.09
CA ALA A 86 9.24 -14.47 -4.53
C ALA A 86 8.19 -13.39 -4.83
N LEU A 87 7.01 -13.47 -4.21
CA LEU A 87 5.96 -12.45 -4.30
C LEU A 87 6.47 -11.08 -3.84
N ASN A 88 7.14 -11.01 -2.69
CA ASN A 88 7.69 -9.74 -2.21
C ASN A 88 8.78 -9.20 -3.16
N LYS A 89 9.60 -10.08 -3.74
CA LYS A 89 10.67 -9.71 -4.67
C LYS A 89 10.10 -9.18 -5.99
N SER A 90 8.99 -9.71 -6.49
CA SER A 90 8.35 -9.26 -7.73
C SER A 90 7.62 -7.92 -7.57
N TYR A 91 7.09 -7.64 -6.39
CA TYR A 91 6.39 -6.39 -6.10
C TYR A 91 7.30 -5.24 -5.65
N ALA A 92 8.44 -5.53 -5.03
CA ALA A 92 9.39 -4.52 -4.57
C ALA A 92 9.80 -3.48 -5.66
N PRO A 93 10.19 -3.88 -6.89
CA PRO A 93 10.52 -2.89 -7.93
C PRO A 93 9.30 -2.08 -8.35
N LYS A 94 8.11 -2.70 -8.45
CA LYS A 94 6.87 -2.01 -8.82
C LYS A 94 6.50 -0.91 -7.81
N PHE A 95 6.70 -1.17 -6.51
CA PHE A 95 6.47 -0.16 -5.49
C PHE A 95 7.49 0.96 -5.53
N ALA A 96 8.78 0.64 -5.70
CA ALA A 96 9.83 1.65 -5.80
C ALA A 96 9.57 2.58 -7.00
N GLU A 97 9.20 2.00 -8.15
CA GLU A 97 8.83 2.74 -9.36
C GLU A 97 7.57 3.60 -9.15
N ALA A 98 6.49 3.04 -8.57
CA ALA A 98 5.25 3.78 -8.33
C ALA A 98 5.43 4.95 -7.35
N MET A 99 6.39 4.84 -6.42
CA MET A 99 6.76 5.90 -5.48
C MET A 99 7.83 6.84 -6.04
N GLY A 100 8.46 6.53 -7.18
CA GLY A 100 9.57 7.31 -7.73
C GLY A 100 10.83 7.28 -6.86
N VAL A 101 11.05 6.22 -6.08
CA VAL A 101 12.17 6.10 -5.12
C VAL A 101 13.11 4.96 -5.46
N SER A 102 14.32 4.98 -4.90
CA SER A 102 15.23 3.86 -5.01
C SER A 102 14.74 2.63 -4.24
N LYS A 103 15.24 1.45 -4.61
CA LYS A 103 14.97 0.20 -3.88
C LYS A 103 15.35 0.29 -2.40
N LYS A 104 16.39 1.06 -2.06
CA LYS A 104 16.87 1.26 -0.69
C LYS A 104 15.86 2.08 0.12
N GLU A 105 15.34 3.16 -0.45
CA GLU A 105 14.31 4.02 0.14
C GLU A 105 12.99 3.27 0.32
N TYR A 106 12.55 2.53 -0.70
CA TYR A 106 11.41 1.61 -0.56
C TYR A 106 11.61 0.62 0.59
N GLY A 107 12.81 0.04 0.71
CA GLY A 107 13.15 -0.87 1.80
C GLY A 107 13.02 -0.22 3.18
N ALA A 108 13.54 1.00 3.33
CA ALA A 108 13.44 1.78 4.56
C ALA A 108 11.98 2.14 4.89
N PHE A 109 11.23 2.65 3.92
CA PHE A 109 9.80 2.95 4.06
C PHE A 109 8.98 1.73 4.45
N ASN A 110 9.13 0.62 3.74
CA ASN A 110 8.40 -0.61 4.04
C ASN A 110 8.70 -1.16 5.44
N LYS A 111 9.91 -0.94 5.97
CA LYS A 111 10.25 -1.26 7.36
C LYS A 111 9.50 -0.33 8.33
N LYS A 112 9.57 0.99 8.12
CA LYS A 112 8.84 1.98 8.94
C LYS A 112 7.34 1.67 9.02
N VAL A 113 6.70 1.45 7.87
CA VAL A 113 5.26 1.15 7.81
C VAL A 113 4.92 -0.15 8.54
N LYS A 114 5.77 -1.18 8.46
CA LYS A 114 5.55 -2.42 9.24
C LYS A 114 5.58 -2.15 10.75
N ASP A 115 6.50 -1.32 11.21
CA ASP A 115 6.63 -0.99 12.63
C ASP A 115 5.43 -0.14 13.10
N GLU A 116 4.97 0.80 12.30
CA GLU A 116 3.73 1.56 12.57
C GLU A 116 2.47 0.69 12.58
N MET A 117 2.40 -0.32 11.71
CA MET A 117 1.25 -1.23 11.65
C MET A 117 1.24 -2.30 12.74
N LYS A 118 2.36 -2.52 13.45
CA LYS A 118 2.45 -3.40 14.62
C LYS A 118 2.12 -2.70 15.94
N LYS A 119 2.22 -1.37 16.01
CA LYS A 119 1.96 -0.56 17.21
C LYS A 119 0.46 -0.29 17.46
N LYS A 120 -0.45 -0.98 16.77
CA LYS A 120 -1.90 -0.96 16.97
C LYS A 120 -2.41 -2.39 17.07
#